data_AF-A0A1I3TWH6-F1
#
_entry.id   AF-A0A1I3TWH6-F1
#
_cell.length_a   1.000
_cell.length_b   1.000
_cell.length_c   1.000
_cell.angle_alpha   90.00
_cell.angle_beta   90.00
_cell.angle_gamma   90.00
#
_symmetry.space_group_name_H-M   'P 1'
#
loop_
_entity.id
_entity.type
_entity.pdbx_description
1 polymer ?
#
loop_
_entity_poly.entity_id
_entity_poly.type
_entity_poly.pdbx_seq_one_letter_code
_entity_poly.pdbx_strand_id
1 'polypeptide(L)'
;MGNRVRIEIESHRFVMRLLISIKEFVIREIDPYLELLNHLAKKRVPYKVVELTGVVPEWSSYLKVLFSKAPYKSFNFLEAQFEFEKSSSLMAEFNNQYPSIQGFYYKPEVSQISSSSNVQDTFRNLITTMCLVDQKVYVYYFKYAVVIEVSLHQLLKVDEDVLFNTRRQDVVVFPSNFEWVIAYAGLNLWYAGYKKSGKRQ
;
A
#
# COMPACT_ATOMS: atom_id res chain seq x y z
N MET A 1 -1.81 30.00 40.34
CA MET A 1 -2.81 29.89 39.25
C MET A 1 -2.20 29.86 37.84
N GLY A 2 -1.12 30.61 37.53
CA GLY A 2 -0.55 30.68 36.16
C GLY A 2 0.00 29.39 35.55
N ASN A 3 0.45 28.43 36.36
CA ASN A 3 1.06 27.20 35.83
C ASN A 3 0.03 26.19 35.28
N ARG A 4 -1.18 26.13 35.87
CA ARG A 4 -2.27 25.24 35.42
C ARG A 4 -2.85 25.67 34.08
N VAL A 5 -3.09 26.98 33.91
CA VAL A 5 -3.58 27.57 32.65
C VAL A 5 -2.55 27.35 31.52
N ARG A 6 -1.26 27.49 31.82
CA ARG A 6 -0.19 27.24 30.83
C ARG A 6 -0.14 25.78 30.37
N ILE A 7 -0.20 24.83 31.30
CA ILE A 7 -0.23 23.39 30.99
C ILE A 7 -1.47 23.04 30.16
N GLU A 8 -2.63 23.63 30.46
CA GLU A 8 -3.87 23.41 29.71
C GLU A 8 -3.77 23.96 28.28
N ILE A 9 -3.23 25.16 28.09
CA ILE A 9 -3.00 25.74 26.76
C ILE A 9 -1.99 24.91 25.95
N GLU A 10 -0.90 24.47 26.57
CA GLU A 10 0.13 23.64 25.91
C GLU A 10 -0.44 22.27 25.51
N SER A 11 -1.23 21.65 26.39
CA SER A 11 -1.95 20.39 26.10
C SER A 11 -2.94 20.57 24.96
N HIS A 12 -3.72 21.66 24.95
CA HIS A 12 -4.66 21.97 23.88
C HIS A 12 -3.96 22.19 22.54
N ARG A 13 -2.83 22.93 22.53
CA ARG A 13 -2.02 23.13 21.32
C ARG A 13 -1.45 21.81 20.78
N PHE A 14 -1.00 20.93 21.67
CA PHE A 14 -0.50 19.61 21.29
C PHE A 14 -1.60 18.77 20.63
N VAL A 15 -2.78 18.68 21.25
CA VAL A 15 -3.92 17.93 20.68
C VAL A 15 -4.35 18.50 19.33
N MET A 16 -4.39 19.83 19.19
CA MET A 16 -4.75 20.45 17.90
C MET A 16 -3.73 20.12 16.80
N ARG A 17 -2.42 20.18 17.09
CA ARG A 17 -1.38 19.78 16.13
C ARG A 17 -1.49 18.31 15.75
N LEU A 18 -1.72 17.45 16.73
CA LEU A 18 -1.93 16.02 16.52
C LEU A 18 -3.10 15.76 15.56
N LEU A 19 -4.25 16.38 15.80
CA LEU A 19 -5.44 16.24 14.95
C LEU A 19 -5.21 16.76 13.53
N ILE A 20 -4.46 17.85 13.36
CA ILE A 20 -4.07 18.37 12.05
C ILE A 20 -3.21 17.34 11.32
N SER A 21 -2.16 16.81 11.96
CA SER A 21 -1.28 15.81 11.34
C SER A 21 -2.02 14.53 10.95
N ILE A 22 -2.93 14.05 11.79
CA ILE A 22 -3.76 12.88 11.47
C ILE A 22 -4.65 13.17 10.26
N LYS A 23 -5.28 14.35 10.20
CA LYS A 23 -6.14 14.73 9.08
C LYS A 23 -5.34 14.84 7.78
N GLU A 24 -4.15 15.44 7.82
CA GLU A 24 -3.25 15.54 6.67
C GLU A 24 -2.81 14.16 6.18
N PHE A 25 -2.44 13.26 7.10
CA PHE A 25 -2.10 11.88 6.79
C PHE A 25 -3.27 11.17 6.10
N VAL A 26 -4.48 11.22 6.66
CA VAL A 26 -5.67 10.57 6.07
C VAL A 26 -5.93 11.10 4.66
N ILE A 27 -5.96 12.42 4.48
CA ILE A 27 -6.25 13.05 3.18
C ILE A 27 -5.19 12.68 2.13
N ARG A 28 -3.91 12.60 2.53
CA ARG A 28 -2.80 12.40 1.61
C ARG A 28 -2.53 10.94 1.31
N GLU A 29 -2.65 10.07 2.30
CA GLU A 29 -2.14 8.69 2.27
C GLU A 29 -3.24 7.62 2.26
N ILE A 30 -4.46 7.93 2.73
CA ILE A 30 -5.56 6.95 2.86
C ILE A 30 -6.71 7.26 1.89
N ASP A 31 -7.22 8.49 1.90
CA ASP A 31 -8.36 8.90 1.07
C ASP A 31 -8.18 8.61 -0.42
N PRO A 32 -6.99 8.78 -1.03
CA PRO A 32 -6.79 8.43 -2.43
C PRO A 32 -7.04 6.95 -2.72
N TYR A 33 -6.82 6.07 -1.73
CA TYR A 33 -7.03 4.63 -1.87
C TYR A 33 -8.51 4.26 -1.94
N LEU A 34 -9.40 5.09 -1.40
CA LEU A 34 -10.84 4.83 -1.42
C LEU A 34 -11.37 4.71 -2.86
N GLU A 35 -10.75 5.37 -3.83
CA GLU A 35 -11.09 5.23 -5.25
C GLU A 35 -10.89 3.79 -5.74
N LEU A 36 -9.71 3.22 -5.49
CA LEU A 36 -9.41 1.82 -5.80
C LEU A 36 -10.36 0.88 -5.07
N LEU A 37 -10.56 1.06 -3.75
CA LEU A 37 -11.44 0.19 -2.96
C LEU A 37 -12.89 0.22 -3.44
N ASN A 38 -13.40 1.39 -3.79
CA ASN A 38 -14.71 1.53 -4.43
C ASN A 38 -14.77 0.80 -5.77
N HIS A 39 -13.70 0.86 -6.57
CA HIS A 39 -13.65 0.18 -7.85
C HIS A 39 -13.64 -1.35 -7.69
N LEU A 40 -12.83 -1.86 -6.75
CA LEU A 40 -12.81 -3.29 -6.39
C LEU A 40 -14.20 -3.75 -5.95
N ALA A 41 -14.86 -3.00 -5.07
CA ALA A 41 -16.22 -3.30 -4.60
C ALA A 41 -17.24 -3.31 -5.76
N LYS A 42 -17.20 -2.31 -6.66
CA LYS A 42 -18.07 -2.25 -7.85
C LYS A 42 -17.88 -3.45 -8.79
N LYS A 43 -16.64 -3.88 -8.99
CA LYS A 43 -16.30 -5.06 -9.82
C LYS A 43 -16.48 -6.39 -9.08
N ARG A 44 -16.95 -6.36 -7.83
CA ARG A 44 -17.11 -7.53 -6.95
C ARG A 44 -15.82 -8.32 -6.78
N VAL A 45 -14.68 -7.62 -6.75
CA VAL A 45 -13.37 -8.21 -6.45
C VAL A 45 -13.23 -8.31 -4.93
N PRO A 46 -13.15 -9.52 -4.35
CA PRO A 46 -12.92 -9.68 -2.92
C PRO A 46 -11.51 -9.22 -2.56
N TYR A 47 -11.39 -8.36 -1.55
CA TYR A 47 -10.11 -7.90 -1.01
C TYR A 47 -10.21 -7.71 0.50
N LYS A 48 -9.05 -7.55 1.15
CA LYS A 48 -8.94 -7.19 2.57
C LYS A 48 -7.90 -6.09 2.75
N VAL A 49 -8.21 -5.04 3.51
CA VAL A 49 -7.19 -4.11 4.00
C VAL A 49 -6.42 -4.80 5.13
N VAL A 50 -5.12 -5.03 4.95
CA VAL A 50 -4.33 -5.86 5.87
C VAL A 50 -3.40 -5.06 6.76
N GLU A 51 -2.83 -3.97 6.25
CA GLU A 51 -1.85 -3.17 6.96
C GLU A 51 -1.99 -1.69 6.60
N LEU A 52 -1.75 -0.82 7.59
CA LEU A 52 -1.54 0.61 7.42
C LEU A 52 -0.10 0.97 7.82
N THR A 53 0.67 1.45 6.85
CA THR A 53 2.06 1.88 7.01
C THR A 53 2.17 3.35 7.40
N GLY A 54 3.31 3.74 7.97
CA GLY A 54 3.59 5.14 8.31
C GLY A 54 2.68 5.73 9.40
N VAL A 55 1.92 4.87 10.10
CA VAL A 55 1.06 5.28 11.21
C VAL A 55 1.93 5.48 12.45
N VAL A 56 1.86 6.68 13.03
CA VAL A 56 2.52 7.00 14.29
C VAL A 56 1.72 6.39 15.46
N PRO A 57 2.35 5.72 16.45
CA PRO A 57 1.63 5.01 17.53
C PRO A 57 0.56 5.83 18.25
N GLU A 58 0.85 7.11 18.47
CA GLU A 58 -0.01 8.09 19.13
C GLU A 58 -1.31 8.36 18.35
N TRP A 59 -1.35 8.07 17.05
CA TRP A 59 -2.51 8.30 16.18
C TRP A 59 -3.54 7.17 16.25
N SER A 60 -3.13 6.02 16.78
CA SER A 60 -3.88 4.76 16.67
C SER A 60 -5.31 4.82 17.20
N SER A 61 -5.52 5.42 18.36
CA SER A 61 -6.84 5.57 18.98
C SER A 61 -7.76 6.46 18.13
N TYR A 62 -7.24 7.58 17.63
CA TYR A 62 -7.96 8.50 16.76
C TYR A 62 -8.32 7.86 15.41
N LEU A 63 -7.38 7.15 14.80
CA LEU A 63 -7.61 6.43 13.55
C LEU A 63 -8.64 5.32 13.73
N LYS A 64 -8.61 4.55 14.83
CA LYS A 64 -9.63 3.55 15.15
C LYS A 64 -11.03 4.17 15.26
N VAL A 65 -11.16 5.34 15.89
CA VAL A 65 -12.43 6.09 15.95
C VAL A 65 -12.86 6.56 14.55
N LEU A 66 -11.95 7.09 13.75
CA LEU A 66 -12.23 7.52 12.38
C LEU A 66 -12.70 6.35 11.51
N PHE A 67 -12.00 5.21 11.56
CA PHE A 67 -12.31 4.03 10.75
C PHE A 67 -13.59 3.31 11.15
N SER A 68 -14.11 3.57 12.35
CA SER A 68 -15.45 3.12 12.76
C SER A 68 -16.59 3.85 12.04
N LYS A 69 -16.29 4.91 11.28
CA LYS A 69 -17.27 5.75 10.57
C LYS A 69 -17.16 5.60 9.06
N ALA A 70 -18.20 6.03 8.34
CA ALA A 70 -18.15 6.12 6.89
C ALA A 70 -17.10 7.16 6.43
N PRO A 71 -16.46 6.96 5.26
CA PRO A 71 -16.61 5.82 4.35
C PRO A 71 -15.80 4.57 4.75
N TYR A 72 -14.83 4.71 5.66
CA TYR A 72 -13.84 3.68 5.99
C TYR A 72 -14.43 2.38 6.55
N LYS A 73 -15.50 2.48 7.35
CA LYS A 73 -16.20 1.31 7.91
C LYS A 73 -16.64 0.33 6.82
N SER A 74 -17.07 0.84 5.66
CA SER A 74 -17.54 0.02 4.53
C SER A 74 -16.41 -0.80 3.88
N PHE A 75 -15.16 -0.46 4.16
CA PHE A 75 -13.98 -1.12 3.61
C PHE A 75 -13.15 -1.86 4.68
N ASN A 76 -13.71 -2.04 5.89
CA ASN A 76 -13.10 -2.79 6.99
C ASN A 76 -11.71 -2.29 7.43
N PHE A 77 -11.44 -0.99 7.33
CA PHE A 77 -10.18 -0.39 7.81
C PHE A 77 -9.90 -0.65 9.31
N LEU A 78 -10.94 -0.89 10.12
CA LEU A 78 -10.78 -1.19 11.54
C LEU A 78 -10.08 -2.54 11.81
N GLU A 79 -10.14 -3.47 10.85
CA GLU A 79 -9.48 -4.77 10.94
C GLU A 79 -8.03 -4.74 10.45
N ALA A 80 -7.60 -3.64 9.84
CA ALA A 80 -6.25 -3.46 9.35
C ALA A 80 -5.27 -3.36 10.53
N GLN A 81 -4.11 -3.98 10.39
CA GLN A 81 -3.04 -3.86 11.37
C GLN A 81 -2.30 -2.54 11.18
N PHE A 82 -1.87 -1.91 12.26
CA PHE A 82 -0.96 -0.78 12.14
C PHE A 82 0.48 -1.30 12.18
N GLU A 83 1.33 -0.80 11.28
CA GLU A 83 2.71 -1.26 11.09
C GLU A 83 3.50 -1.37 12.42
N PHE A 84 3.33 -0.42 13.35
CA PHE A 84 4.05 -0.40 14.62
C PHE A 84 3.52 -1.41 15.67
N GLU A 85 2.36 -2.04 15.46
CA GLU A 85 1.78 -3.00 16.42
C GLU A 85 2.49 -4.37 16.38
N LYS A 86 3.38 -4.62 15.40
CA LYS A 86 4.15 -5.87 15.28
C LYS A 86 5.63 -5.62 15.07
N SER A 87 6.46 -6.56 15.54
CA SER A 87 7.91 -6.59 15.29
C SER A 87 8.28 -6.91 13.83
N SER A 88 7.31 -7.31 13.01
CA SER A 88 7.48 -7.69 11.59
C SER A 88 6.36 -7.04 10.76
N SER A 89 6.58 -5.82 10.28
CA SER A 89 5.71 -5.17 9.30
C SER A 89 5.87 -5.85 7.94
N LEU A 90 4.76 -6.11 7.26
CA LEU A 90 4.75 -6.75 5.94
C LEU A 90 5.58 -5.91 4.96
N MET A 91 5.44 -4.58 5.02
CA MET A 91 6.18 -3.67 4.16
C MET A 91 7.64 -3.53 4.57
N ALA A 92 7.96 -3.62 5.86
CA ALA A 92 9.35 -3.68 6.32
C ALA A 92 10.06 -4.93 5.78
N GLU A 93 9.42 -6.10 5.83
CA GLU A 93 9.95 -7.33 5.25
C GLU A 93 10.07 -7.25 3.72
N PHE A 94 9.04 -6.72 3.05
CA PHE A 94 9.08 -6.49 1.60
C PHE A 94 10.28 -5.61 1.20
N ASN A 95 10.47 -4.47 1.86
CA ASN A 95 11.56 -3.53 1.57
C ASN A 95 12.95 -4.14 1.85
N ASN A 96 13.05 -5.08 2.79
CA ASN A 96 14.29 -5.82 3.03
C ASN A 96 14.59 -6.83 1.91
N GLN A 97 13.56 -7.48 1.34
CA GLN A 97 13.73 -8.45 0.24
C GLN A 97 13.91 -7.79 -1.12
N TYR A 98 13.22 -6.67 -1.34
CA TYR A 98 13.19 -5.93 -2.60
C TYR A 98 13.43 -4.43 -2.35
N PRO A 99 14.66 -4.05 -1.92
CA PRO A 99 14.99 -2.65 -1.70
C PRO A 99 14.92 -1.87 -3.02
N SER A 100 14.50 -0.61 -2.93
CA SER A 100 14.63 0.31 -4.06
C SER A 100 16.07 0.74 -4.23
N ILE A 101 16.61 0.62 -5.44
CA ILE A 101 17.95 1.12 -5.78
C ILE A 101 17.94 2.59 -6.25
N GLN A 102 16.76 3.24 -6.29
CA GLN A 102 16.61 4.64 -6.67
C GLN A 102 15.68 5.39 -5.70
N GLY A 103 15.90 6.71 -5.59
CA GLY A 103 15.16 7.57 -4.66
C GLY A 103 13.96 8.31 -5.25
N PHE A 104 13.85 8.43 -6.58
CA PHE A 104 12.78 9.20 -7.23
C PHE A 104 11.51 8.38 -7.52
N TYR A 105 11.67 7.09 -7.78
CA TYR A 105 10.61 6.12 -7.97
C TYR A 105 11.10 4.76 -7.49
N TYR A 106 10.17 3.85 -7.22
CA TYR A 106 10.50 2.50 -6.80
C TYR A 106 11.15 1.71 -7.92
N LYS A 107 12.42 1.33 -7.73
CA LYS A 107 13.15 0.47 -8.65
C LYS A 107 13.72 -0.73 -7.90
N PRO A 108 13.05 -1.89 -7.92
CA PRO A 108 13.59 -3.09 -7.30
C PRO A 108 14.80 -3.61 -8.08
N GLU A 109 15.70 -4.33 -7.40
CA GLU A 109 16.87 -4.98 -8.02
C GLU A 109 16.49 -6.29 -8.77
N VAL A 110 15.49 -6.20 -9.64
CA VAL A 110 15.01 -7.28 -10.52
C VAL A 110 15.02 -6.82 -11.97
N SER A 111 14.76 -7.74 -12.90
CA SER A 111 14.76 -7.44 -14.32
C SER A 111 13.68 -6.43 -14.69
N GLN A 112 14.07 -5.44 -15.49
CA GLN A 112 13.11 -4.60 -16.20
C GLN A 112 12.51 -5.41 -17.35
N ILE A 113 11.21 -5.28 -17.54
CA ILE A 113 10.45 -6.02 -18.54
C ILE A 113 10.05 -5.08 -19.66
N SER A 114 10.18 -5.55 -20.90
CA SER A 114 9.68 -4.84 -22.08
C SER A 114 8.16 -4.68 -21.99
N SER A 115 7.68 -3.44 -22.04
CA SER A 115 6.25 -3.13 -22.01
C SER A 115 5.63 -3.28 -23.39
N SER A 116 4.38 -3.75 -23.44
CA SER A 116 3.53 -3.48 -24.59
C SER A 116 2.90 -2.09 -24.45
N SER A 117 2.26 -1.58 -25.50
CA SER A 117 1.48 -0.32 -25.41
C SER A 117 0.29 -0.42 -24.45
N ASN A 118 -0.12 -1.63 -24.07
CA ASN A 118 -1.23 -1.90 -23.16
C ASN A 118 -0.72 -2.40 -21.80
N VAL A 119 -1.08 -1.70 -20.72
CA VAL A 119 -0.61 -1.99 -19.36
C VAL A 119 -1.21 -3.30 -18.86
N GLN A 120 -2.51 -3.50 -19.06
CA GLN A 120 -3.22 -4.71 -18.67
C GLN A 120 -2.69 -5.97 -19.37
N ASP A 121 -2.35 -5.88 -20.66
CA ASP A 121 -1.80 -7.00 -21.42
C ASP A 121 -0.40 -7.36 -20.92
N THR A 122 0.42 -6.36 -20.60
CA THR A 122 1.74 -6.60 -19.99
C THR A 122 1.58 -7.31 -18.64
N PHE A 123 0.65 -6.88 -17.80
CA PHE A 123 0.38 -7.51 -16.51
C PHE A 123 -0.11 -8.96 -16.66
N ARG A 124 -1.05 -9.21 -17.58
CA ARG A 124 -1.56 -10.56 -17.87
C ARG A 124 -0.44 -11.48 -18.39
N ASN A 125 0.41 -10.97 -19.27
CA ASN A 125 1.55 -11.71 -19.80
C ASN A 125 2.55 -12.06 -18.70
N LEU A 126 2.82 -11.14 -17.77
CA LEU A 126 3.69 -11.40 -16.62
C LEU A 126 3.14 -12.50 -15.72
N ILE A 127 1.87 -12.41 -15.33
CA ILE A 127 1.20 -13.43 -14.49
C ILE A 127 1.28 -14.82 -15.16
N THR A 128 1.08 -14.87 -16.47
CA THR A 128 1.09 -16.14 -17.22
C THR A 128 2.51 -16.68 -17.36
N THR A 129 3.46 -15.85 -17.78
CA THR A 129 4.86 -16.25 -18.01
C THR A 129 5.53 -16.69 -16.72
N MET A 130 5.19 -16.04 -15.59
CA MET A 130 5.68 -16.41 -14.27
C MET A 130 4.82 -17.47 -13.57
N CYS A 131 3.76 -18.01 -14.21
CA CYS A 131 2.89 -19.05 -13.65
C CYS A 131 2.28 -18.69 -12.27
N LEU A 132 1.75 -17.46 -12.12
CA LEU A 132 1.32 -16.91 -10.82
C LEU A 132 -0.19 -16.96 -10.55
N VAL A 133 -0.99 -17.50 -11.48
CA VAL A 133 -2.44 -17.25 -11.63
C VAL A 133 -3.27 -17.43 -10.33
N ASP A 134 -2.95 -18.44 -9.52
CA ASP A 134 -3.79 -18.84 -8.37
C ASP A 134 -3.29 -18.36 -7.00
N GLN A 135 -2.52 -17.27 -6.98
CA GLN A 135 -1.93 -16.76 -5.74
C GLN A 135 -2.75 -15.63 -5.12
N LYS A 136 -2.76 -15.60 -3.78
CA LYS A 136 -3.09 -14.40 -3.02
C LYS A 136 -1.86 -13.49 -2.98
N VAL A 137 -2.09 -12.21 -3.19
CA VAL A 137 -1.05 -11.20 -3.32
C VAL A 137 -1.41 -9.98 -2.50
N TYR A 138 -0.37 -9.23 -2.15
CA TYR A 138 -0.48 -7.91 -1.58
C TYR A 138 -0.27 -6.87 -2.67
N VAL A 139 -1.06 -5.80 -2.62
CA VAL A 139 -0.89 -4.62 -3.46
C VAL A 139 -0.57 -3.44 -2.56
N TYR A 140 0.50 -2.72 -2.92
CA TYR A 140 0.94 -1.53 -2.21
C TYR A 140 1.34 -0.44 -3.19
N TYR A 141 1.05 0.81 -2.85
CA TYR A 141 1.42 1.98 -3.62
C TYR A 141 2.37 2.81 -2.75
N PHE A 142 3.55 3.13 -3.26
CA PHE A 142 4.64 3.71 -2.44
C PHE A 142 4.33 5.07 -1.80
N LYS A 143 3.28 5.76 -2.25
CA LYS A 143 2.83 7.04 -1.71
C LYS A 143 1.58 6.93 -0.84
N TYR A 144 1.11 5.73 -0.53
CA TYR A 144 -0.09 5.54 0.26
C TYR A 144 0.19 4.62 1.43
N ALA A 145 -0.59 4.79 2.50
CA ALA A 145 -0.42 4.02 3.72
C ALA A 145 -1.05 2.62 3.63
N VAL A 146 -1.85 2.34 2.61
CA VAL A 146 -2.75 1.18 2.60
C VAL A 146 -2.14 0.00 1.85
N VAL A 147 -2.10 -1.16 2.51
CA VAL A 147 -1.80 -2.45 1.89
C VAL A 147 -3.07 -3.29 1.84
N ILE A 148 -3.37 -3.88 0.68
CA ILE A 148 -4.50 -4.79 0.50
C ILE A 148 -4.03 -6.19 0.14
N GLU A 149 -4.72 -7.21 0.66
CA GLU A 149 -4.66 -8.60 0.18
C GLU A 149 -5.79 -8.83 -0.83
N VAL A 150 -5.46 -9.47 -1.96
CA VAL A 150 -6.40 -9.77 -3.05
C VAL A 150 -5.93 -11.01 -3.81
N SER A 151 -6.83 -11.69 -4.50
CA SER A 151 -6.45 -12.75 -5.45
C SER A 151 -5.86 -12.14 -6.72
N LEU A 152 -4.69 -12.61 -7.15
CA LEU A 152 -3.98 -12.08 -8.32
C LEU A 152 -4.83 -12.15 -9.60
N HIS A 153 -5.52 -13.27 -9.83
CA HIS A 153 -6.42 -13.40 -10.97
C HIS A 153 -7.56 -12.37 -10.94
N GLN A 154 -8.05 -11.97 -9.76
CA GLN A 154 -9.12 -10.97 -9.66
C GLN A 154 -8.65 -9.56 -10.04
N LEU A 155 -7.36 -9.26 -9.88
CA LEU A 155 -6.79 -7.97 -10.32
C LEU A 155 -6.91 -7.77 -11.83
N LEU A 156 -6.99 -8.84 -12.62
CA LEU A 156 -7.21 -8.76 -14.07
C LEU A 156 -8.58 -8.18 -14.46
N LYS A 157 -9.52 -8.08 -13.51
CA LYS A 157 -10.85 -7.49 -13.71
C LYS A 157 -10.91 -6.00 -13.41
N VAL A 158 -9.84 -5.45 -12.84
CA VAL A 158 -9.72 -4.04 -12.45
C VAL A 158 -9.22 -3.26 -13.65
N ASP A 159 -9.81 -2.09 -13.89
CA ASP A 159 -9.40 -1.23 -14.99
C ASP A 159 -7.95 -0.75 -14.77
N GLU A 160 -7.12 -0.78 -15.82
CA GLU A 160 -5.67 -0.50 -15.71
C GLU A 160 -5.36 0.90 -15.18
N ASP A 161 -6.20 1.89 -15.54
CA ASP A 161 -6.03 3.26 -15.07
C ASP A 161 -6.23 3.39 -13.55
N VAL A 162 -7.04 2.51 -12.97
CA VAL A 162 -7.28 2.49 -11.52
C VAL A 162 -6.21 1.67 -10.81
N LEU A 163 -5.80 0.53 -11.37
CA LEU A 163 -4.81 -0.32 -10.73
C LEU A 163 -3.37 0.24 -10.85
N PHE A 164 -2.98 0.72 -12.01
CA PHE A 164 -1.58 1.08 -12.32
C PHE A 164 -1.37 2.57 -12.58
N ASN A 165 -2.42 3.32 -12.91
CA ASN A 165 -2.30 4.75 -13.23
C ASN A 165 -2.93 5.68 -12.19
N THR A 166 -3.42 5.16 -11.05
CA THR A 166 -4.01 6.00 -9.99
C THR A 166 -3.00 7.05 -9.55
N ARG A 167 -3.23 8.29 -9.99
CA ARG A 167 -2.40 9.47 -9.73
C ARG A 167 -0.89 9.25 -10.01
N ARG A 168 -0.54 8.42 -11.00
CA ARG A 168 0.83 8.10 -11.41
C ARG A 168 1.73 7.62 -10.26
N GLN A 169 1.24 6.69 -9.45
CA GLN A 169 1.98 6.16 -8.32
C GLN A 169 2.66 4.84 -8.67
N ASP A 170 3.81 4.60 -8.05
CA ASP A 170 4.49 3.33 -8.15
C ASP A 170 3.71 2.28 -7.37
N VAL A 171 3.32 1.20 -8.05
CA VAL A 171 2.57 0.10 -7.46
C VAL A 171 3.38 -1.18 -7.49
N VAL A 172 3.30 -1.95 -6.42
CA VAL A 172 3.91 -3.26 -6.30
C VAL A 172 2.88 -4.31 -5.96
N VAL A 173 3.11 -5.50 -6.51
CA VAL A 173 2.33 -6.71 -6.29
C VAL A 173 3.31 -7.81 -5.88
N PHE A 174 3.06 -8.45 -4.75
CA PHE A 174 3.95 -9.48 -4.19
C PHE A 174 3.20 -10.51 -3.34
N PRO A 175 3.69 -11.75 -3.20
CA PRO A 175 3.09 -12.79 -2.38
C PRO A 175 3.56 -12.70 -0.91
N SER A 176 2.89 -13.40 0.01
CA SER A 176 3.23 -13.42 1.44
C SER A 176 4.59 -14.03 1.78
N ASN A 177 5.13 -14.87 0.90
CA ASN A 177 6.45 -15.48 1.07
C ASN A 177 7.57 -14.66 0.40
N PHE A 178 7.23 -13.54 -0.25
CA PHE A 178 8.15 -12.67 -0.99
C PHE A 178 9.01 -13.42 -2.01
N GLU A 179 8.48 -14.48 -2.63
CA GLU A 179 9.22 -15.25 -3.64
C GLU A 179 9.38 -14.51 -4.97
N TRP A 180 8.52 -13.54 -5.25
CA TRP A 180 8.57 -12.72 -6.45
C TRP A 180 8.01 -11.32 -6.18
N VAL A 181 8.30 -10.39 -7.09
CA VAL A 181 7.70 -9.05 -7.12
C VAL A 181 7.34 -8.68 -8.55
N ILE A 182 6.22 -8.00 -8.73
CA ILE A 182 5.87 -7.25 -9.93
C ILE A 182 5.71 -5.79 -9.52
N ALA A 183 6.45 -4.88 -10.14
CA ALA A 183 6.34 -3.45 -9.91
C ALA A 183 6.04 -2.72 -11.21
N TYR A 184 5.16 -1.73 -11.12
CA TYR A 184 4.91 -0.76 -12.17
C TYR A 184 5.27 0.63 -11.62
N ALA A 185 6.32 1.24 -12.16
CA ALA A 185 6.94 2.42 -11.57
C ALA A 185 7.57 3.35 -12.61
N GLY A 186 7.94 4.56 -12.19
CA GLY A 186 8.89 5.39 -12.94
C GLY A 186 8.45 5.77 -14.37
N LEU A 187 7.18 6.19 -14.53
CA LEU A 187 6.57 6.56 -15.81
C LEU A 187 6.42 5.37 -16.79
N ASN A 188 5.67 4.35 -16.35
CA ASN A 188 5.23 3.20 -17.15
C ASN A 188 6.29 2.11 -17.38
N LEU A 189 7.21 1.94 -16.44
CA LEU A 189 8.21 0.86 -16.48
C LEU A 189 7.74 -0.33 -15.66
N TRP A 190 7.91 -1.52 -16.22
CA TRP A 190 7.64 -2.78 -15.55
C TRP A 190 8.92 -3.39 -15.02
N TYR A 191 8.87 -3.86 -13.79
CA TYR A 191 9.91 -4.68 -13.17
C TYR A 191 9.27 -5.96 -12.67
N ALA A 192 9.87 -7.10 -12.97
CA ALA A 192 9.39 -8.36 -12.43
C ALA A 192 10.54 -9.34 -12.23
N GLY A 193 10.46 -10.13 -11.18
CA GLY A 193 11.43 -11.17 -10.94
C GLY A 193 11.20 -11.93 -9.65
N TYR A 194 11.84 -13.10 -9.59
CA TYR A 194 11.90 -13.90 -8.38
C TYR A 194 12.96 -13.35 -7.43
N LYS A 195 12.79 -13.63 -6.14
CA LYS A 195 13.80 -13.41 -5.12
C LYS A 195 15.10 -14.06 -5.59
N LYS A 196 16.19 -13.30 -5.63
CA LYS A 196 17.50 -13.86 -5.91
C LYS A 196 17.81 -14.87 -4.81
N SER A 197 17.78 -16.16 -5.14
CA SER A 197 18.29 -17.21 -4.26
C SER A 197 19.77 -16.91 -4.03
N GLY A 198 20.09 -16.37 -2.85
CA GLY A 198 21.43 -15.93 -2.51
C GLY A 198 22.42 -17.07 -2.65
N LYS A 199 23.18 -17.10 -3.74
CA LYS A 199 24.53 -17.65 -3.68
C LYS A 199 25.34 -16.61 -2.92
N ARG A 200 25.50 -16.84 -1.61
CA ARG A 200 26.66 -16.31 -0.89
C ARG A 200 27.89 -16.85 -1.64
N GLN A 201 28.56 -15.98 -2.38
CA GLN A 201 29.97 -16.18 -2.71
C GLN A 201 30.79 -15.77 -1.48
#